data_AF-A0AAW9KIN9-F1
#
_entry.id   AF-A0AAW9KIN9-F1
#
_cell.length_a   1.000
_cell.length_b   1.000
_cell.length_c   1.000
_cell.angle_alpha   90.00
_cell.angle_beta   90.00
_cell.angle_gamma   90.00
#
_symmetry.space_group_name_H-M   'P 1'
#
loop_
_entity.id
_entity.type
_entity.pdbx_description
1 polymer ?
#
loop_
_entity_poly.entity_id
_entity_poly.type
_entity_poly.pdbx_seq_one_letter_code
_entity_poly.pdbx_strand_id
1 'polypeptide(L)'
;VGSSAGIKDTINGVSELGMSSRELKPEEAKEVKGTVIAYDGIAIITNKNNPIKNITLDEIKGIYTGKITNWKEIEGGKDAPIVVASREEGSGTRDAFQEIVKYKSEELRSDAMISNGNGGLKEMVAGNENAIGFVSFEYLDDKVNIVNVEGIEPNADLVKSGKYKISR
;
A
#
# COMPACT_ATOMS: atom_id res chain seq x y z
N VAL A 1 9.22 1.03 12.66
CA VAL A 1 9.32 2.51 12.55
C VAL A 1 8.90 2.89 11.14
N GLY A 2 8.01 3.88 10.96
CA GLY A 2 7.60 4.36 9.64
C GLY A 2 8.67 5.24 8.99
N SER A 3 8.60 5.46 7.68
CA SER A 3 9.64 6.20 6.93
C SER A 3 9.88 7.61 7.47
N SER A 4 8.82 8.35 7.80
CA SER A 4 8.98 9.69 8.36
C SER A 4 9.69 9.70 9.72
N ALA A 5 9.44 8.68 10.55
CA ALA A 5 10.15 8.54 11.83
C ALA A 5 11.61 8.14 11.62
N GLY A 6 11.90 7.19 10.72
CA GLY A 6 13.28 6.79 10.40
C GLY A 6 14.12 7.94 9.85
N ILE A 7 13.54 8.77 8.97
CA ILE A 7 14.21 9.99 8.46
C ILE A 7 14.48 10.97 9.61
N LYS A 8 13.47 11.24 10.44
CA LYS A 8 13.59 12.18 11.57
C LYS A 8 14.63 11.72 12.59
N ASP A 9 14.68 10.44 12.91
CA ASP A 9 15.65 9.87 13.83
C ASP A 9 17.08 10.00 13.28
N THR A 10 17.24 9.85 11.96
CA THR A 10 18.53 10.08 11.29
C THR A 10 18.95 11.55 11.34
N ILE A 11 18.05 12.48 11.01
CA ILE A 11 18.30 13.93 11.09
C ILE A 11 18.70 14.35 12.51
N ASN A 12 18.03 13.81 13.52
CA ASN A 12 18.29 14.14 14.92
C ASN A 12 19.52 13.43 15.51
N GLY A 13 20.23 12.60 14.75
CA GLY A 13 21.37 11.83 15.22
C GLY A 13 21.01 10.72 16.23
N VAL A 14 19.75 10.30 16.30
CA VAL A 14 19.29 9.16 17.10
C VAL A 14 19.68 7.84 16.42
N SER A 15 19.81 7.85 15.11
CA SER A 15 20.26 6.69 14.31
C SER A 15 21.25 7.14 13.24
N GLU A 16 22.26 6.33 12.94
CA GLU A 16 23.19 6.64 11.84
C GLU A 16 22.56 6.42 10.46
N LEU A 17 21.60 5.49 10.36
CA LEU A 17 20.89 5.13 9.13
C LEU A 17 19.39 5.01 9.38
N GLY A 18 18.60 5.60 8.49
CA GLY A 18 17.14 5.50 8.47
C GLY A 18 16.64 4.88 7.17
N MET A 19 15.69 3.96 7.26
CA MET A 19 15.05 3.38 6.08
C MET A 19 13.84 4.23 5.66
N SER A 20 13.79 4.59 4.38
CA SER A 20 12.64 5.25 3.76
C SER A 20 12.08 4.41 2.62
N SER A 21 10.76 4.40 2.52
CA SER A 21 9.98 3.78 1.46
C SER A 21 9.37 4.82 0.52
N ARG A 22 9.82 6.07 0.63
CA ARG A 22 9.48 7.18 -0.26
C ARG A 22 10.71 8.05 -0.48
N GLU A 23 10.67 8.87 -1.51
CA GLU A 23 11.68 9.90 -1.71
C GLU A 23 11.73 10.86 -0.52
N LEU A 24 12.92 11.43 -0.30
CA LEU A 24 13.11 12.50 0.68
C LEU A 24 12.32 13.73 0.21
N LYS A 25 11.60 14.34 1.14
CA LYS A 25 10.99 15.66 0.89
C LYS A 25 12.10 16.68 0.67
N PRO A 26 11.85 17.79 -0.05
CA PRO A 26 12.86 18.82 -0.31
C PRO A 26 13.53 19.36 0.96
N GLU A 27 12.80 19.44 2.08
CA GLU A 27 13.35 19.88 3.36
C GLU A 27 14.22 18.79 4.03
N GLU A 28 13.85 17.52 3.92
CA GLU A 28 14.62 16.39 4.47
C GLU A 28 15.94 16.20 3.70
N ALA A 29 15.92 16.40 2.38
CA ALA A 29 17.08 16.26 1.49
C ALA A 29 18.18 17.30 1.74
N LYS A 30 17.90 18.37 2.51
CA LYS A 30 18.91 19.35 2.95
C LYS A 30 19.74 18.84 4.13
N GLU A 31 19.17 17.94 4.93
CA GLU A 31 19.76 17.46 6.20
C GLU A 31 20.37 16.06 6.06
N VAL A 32 19.78 15.20 5.23
CA VAL A 32 20.23 13.82 5.00
C VAL A 32 20.32 13.50 3.51
N LYS A 33 21.17 12.52 3.17
CA LYS A 33 21.31 12.02 1.80
C LYS A 33 20.59 10.68 1.62
N GLY A 34 19.75 10.60 0.60
CA GLY A 34 19.14 9.33 0.18
C GLY A 34 20.12 8.50 -0.65
N THR A 35 20.09 7.18 -0.48
CA THR A 35 20.77 6.22 -1.36
C THR A 35 19.79 5.10 -1.67
N VAL A 36 19.49 4.88 -2.95
CA VAL A 36 18.61 3.79 -3.38
C VAL A 36 19.38 2.48 -3.26
N ILE A 37 18.84 1.55 -2.47
CA ILE A 37 19.44 0.22 -2.24
C ILE A 37 18.61 -0.93 -2.81
N ALA A 38 17.32 -0.70 -3.08
CA ALA A 38 16.38 -1.69 -3.59
C ALA A 38 15.15 -1.01 -4.20
N TYR A 39 14.41 -1.77 -5.01
CA TYR A 39 13.05 -1.45 -5.44
C TYR A 39 12.09 -2.42 -4.78
N ASP A 40 10.98 -1.90 -4.26
CA ASP A 40 9.94 -2.70 -3.60
C ASP A 40 8.60 -2.59 -4.33
N GLY A 41 7.90 -3.72 -4.40
CA GLY A 41 6.52 -3.76 -4.87
C GLY A 41 5.55 -3.48 -3.73
N ILE A 42 4.45 -2.79 -4.04
CA ILE A 42 3.28 -2.68 -3.18
C ILE A 42 2.20 -3.57 -3.78
N ALA A 43 1.79 -4.60 -3.04
CA ALA A 43 0.73 -5.50 -3.45
C ALA A 43 -0.61 -5.03 -2.89
N ILE A 44 -1.65 -5.15 -3.71
CA ILE A 44 -3.03 -5.17 -3.22
C ILE A 44 -3.30 -6.54 -2.64
N ILE A 45 -3.81 -6.56 -1.41
CA ILE A 45 -4.21 -7.77 -0.71
C ILE A 45 -5.68 -7.69 -0.35
N THR A 46 -6.36 -8.82 -0.47
CA THR A 46 -7.68 -9.05 0.10
C THR A 46 -7.63 -10.26 1.01
N ASN A 47 -8.72 -10.53 1.72
CA ASN A 47 -8.83 -11.77 2.47
C ASN A 47 -8.68 -13.00 1.57
N LYS A 48 -8.13 -14.10 2.10
CA LYS A 48 -7.97 -15.36 1.36
C LYS A 48 -9.26 -15.90 0.72
N ASN A 49 -10.41 -15.62 1.32
CA ASN A 49 -11.73 -16.06 0.83
C ASN A 49 -12.40 -15.07 -0.15
N ASN A 50 -11.79 -13.92 -0.38
CA ASN A 50 -12.27 -12.93 -1.33
C ASN A 50 -11.94 -13.40 -2.77
N PRO A 51 -12.92 -13.43 -3.69
CA PRO A 51 -12.73 -14.04 -5.01
C PRO A 51 -11.98 -13.14 -5.99
N ILE A 52 -11.77 -11.85 -5.68
CA ILE A 52 -11.17 -10.90 -6.60
C ILE A 52 -9.75 -11.35 -6.98
N LYS A 53 -9.51 -11.47 -8.28
CA LYS A 53 -8.21 -11.88 -8.85
C LYS A 53 -7.47 -10.75 -9.54
N ASN A 54 -8.20 -9.75 -10.02
CA ASN A 54 -7.64 -8.63 -10.75
C ASN A 54 -8.38 -7.35 -10.38
N ILE A 55 -7.65 -6.24 -10.36
CA ILE A 55 -8.21 -4.90 -10.17
C ILE A 55 -7.40 -3.87 -10.96
N THR A 56 -8.03 -2.79 -11.40
CA THR A 56 -7.37 -1.66 -12.09
C THR A 56 -6.99 -0.56 -11.11
N LEU A 57 -6.08 0.34 -11.51
CA LEU A 57 -5.72 1.51 -10.69
C LEU A 57 -6.92 2.45 -10.44
N ASP A 58 -7.79 2.61 -11.43
CA ASP A 58 -9.00 3.43 -11.29
C ASP A 58 -10.01 2.82 -10.31
N GLU A 59 -10.16 1.49 -10.30
CA GLU A 59 -10.98 0.80 -9.31
C GLU A 59 -10.37 0.89 -7.91
N ILE A 60 -9.06 0.71 -7.76
CA ILE A 60 -8.37 0.92 -6.48
C ILE A 60 -8.63 2.34 -5.99
N LYS A 61 -8.44 3.35 -6.84
CA LYS A 61 -8.75 4.74 -6.49
C LYS A 61 -10.21 4.91 -6.10
N GLY A 62 -11.13 4.33 -6.86
CA GLY A 62 -12.57 4.36 -6.58
C GLY A 62 -12.90 3.78 -5.21
N ILE A 63 -12.30 2.65 -4.85
CA ILE A 63 -12.46 2.00 -3.55
C ILE A 63 -11.94 2.88 -2.41
N TYR A 64 -10.70 3.36 -2.52
CA TYR A 64 -10.05 4.15 -1.47
C TYR A 64 -10.68 5.53 -1.28
N THR A 65 -11.33 6.08 -2.33
CA THR A 65 -12.07 7.35 -2.28
C THR A 65 -13.56 7.20 -2.01
N GLY A 66 -14.05 5.96 -1.83
CA GLY A 66 -15.45 5.67 -1.52
C GLY A 66 -16.43 5.82 -2.70
N LYS A 67 -15.93 5.95 -3.93
CA LYS A 67 -16.77 5.90 -5.15
C LYS A 67 -17.25 4.49 -5.46
N ILE A 68 -16.43 3.49 -5.12
CA ILE A 68 -16.76 2.06 -5.19
C ILE A 68 -16.86 1.57 -3.75
N THR A 69 -18.00 0.99 -3.40
CA THR A 69 -18.29 0.62 -2.00
C THR A 69 -18.74 -0.81 -1.83
N ASN A 70 -19.01 -1.52 -2.93
CA ASN A 70 -19.45 -2.91 -2.93
C ASN A 70 -18.62 -3.73 -3.91
N TRP A 71 -18.25 -4.94 -3.51
CA TRP A 71 -17.44 -5.85 -4.32
C TRP A 71 -18.11 -6.22 -5.65
N LYS A 72 -19.45 -6.20 -5.76
CA LYS A 72 -20.16 -6.49 -7.03
C LYS A 72 -19.89 -5.47 -8.13
N GLU A 73 -19.35 -4.31 -7.78
CA GLU A 73 -18.94 -3.28 -8.74
C GLU A 73 -17.60 -3.63 -9.42
N ILE A 74 -16.90 -4.65 -8.91
CA ILE A 74 -15.64 -5.17 -9.45
C ILE A 74 -15.88 -6.54 -10.08
N GLU A 75 -15.23 -6.81 -11.20
CA GLU A 75 -15.34 -8.09 -11.91
C GLU A 75 -15.00 -9.28 -11.00
N GLY A 76 -15.91 -10.26 -10.94
CA GLY A 76 -15.77 -11.45 -10.11
C GLY A 76 -16.11 -11.25 -8.62
N GLY A 77 -16.51 -10.05 -8.21
CA GLY A 77 -16.88 -9.74 -6.83
C GLY A 77 -18.27 -10.22 -6.43
N LYS A 78 -18.45 -10.45 -5.12
CA LYS A 78 -19.74 -10.82 -4.51
C LYS A 78 -20.51 -9.56 -4.14
N ASP A 79 -21.83 -9.66 -3.97
CA ASP A 79 -22.62 -8.57 -3.37
C ASP A 79 -22.32 -8.46 -1.87
N ALA A 80 -21.30 -7.68 -1.55
CA ALA A 80 -20.78 -7.48 -0.21
C ALA A 80 -20.12 -6.11 -0.07
N PRO A 81 -20.24 -5.42 1.08
CA PRO A 81 -19.58 -4.14 1.29
C PRO A 81 -18.06 -4.29 1.26
N ILE A 82 -17.35 -3.23 0.84
CA ILE A 82 -15.89 -3.17 0.88
C ILE A 82 -15.43 -2.51 2.18
N VAL A 83 -14.55 -3.18 2.91
CA VAL A 83 -13.87 -2.60 4.08
C VAL A 83 -12.45 -2.19 3.67
N VAL A 84 -12.16 -0.90 3.71
CA VAL A 84 -10.83 -0.40 3.33
C VAL A 84 -9.91 -0.39 4.54
N ALA A 85 -8.77 -1.08 4.43
CA ALA A 85 -7.65 -0.95 5.33
C ALA A 85 -6.58 -0.03 4.70
N SER A 86 -6.09 0.92 5.49
CA SER A 86 -5.04 1.85 5.10
C SER A 86 -4.00 1.97 6.22
N ARG A 87 -2.90 2.64 5.90
CA ARG A 87 -1.75 2.81 6.78
C ARG A 87 -1.80 4.15 7.51
N GLU A 88 -1.11 4.21 8.62
CA GLU A 88 -0.92 5.41 9.42
C GLU A 88 -0.26 6.55 8.62
N GLU A 89 -0.50 7.80 9.04
CA GLU A 89 0.24 8.94 8.50
C GLU A 89 1.74 8.82 8.79
N GLY A 90 2.57 9.24 7.83
CA GLY A 90 4.01 9.07 7.90
C GLY A 90 4.52 7.68 7.49
N SER A 91 3.63 6.80 7.05
CA SER A 91 3.98 5.55 6.36
C SER A 91 4.48 5.85 4.93
N GLY A 92 5.74 5.52 4.63
CA GLY A 92 6.26 5.66 3.27
C GLY A 92 5.55 4.77 2.24
N THR A 93 5.10 3.57 2.66
CA THR A 93 4.28 2.71 1.79
C THR A 93 2.96 3.38 1.43
N ARG A 94 2.34 4.11 2.36
CA ARG A 94 1.11 4.87 2.10
C ARG A 94 1.37 6.02 1.14
N ASP A 95 2.40 6.82 1.43
CA ASP A 95 2.75 7.99 0.64
C ASP A 95 2.98 7.59 -0.83
N ALA A 96 3.78 6.54 -1.06
CA ALA A 96 4.01 6.00 -2.40
C ALA A 96 2.74 5.43 -3.06
N PHE A 97 1.94 4.66 -2.31
CA PHE A 97 0.68 4.11 -2.82
C PHE A 97 -0.28 5.21 -3.29
N GLN A 98 -0.45 6.26 -2.49
CA GLN A 98 -1.29 7.41 -2.80
C GLN A 98 -0.84 8.16 -4.05
N GLU A 99 0.47 8.35 -4.20
CA GLU A 99 1.04 8.98 -5.38
C GLU A 99 0.77 8.17 -6.65
N ILE A 100 0.97 6.85 -6.59
CA ILE A 100 0.79 5.94 -7.73
C ILE A 100 -0.67 5.80 -8.11
N VAL A 101 -1.57 5.60 -7.13
CA VAL A 101 -3.02 5.48 -7.33
C VAL A 101 -3.68 6.84 -7.59
N LYS A 102 -2.94 7.94 -7.38
CA LYS A 102 -3.35 9.33 -7.63
C LYS A 102 -4.56 9.77 -6.81
N TYR A 103 -4.52 9.54 -5.50
CA TYR A 103 -5.47 10.14 -4.56
C TYR A 103 -4.74 10.80 -3.39
N LYS A 104 -5.32 11.85 -2.83
CA LYS A 104 -4.77 12.60 -1.70
C LYS A 104 -5.26 12.04 -0.37
N SER A 105 -4.58 12.39 0.72
CA SER A 105 -4.96 11.96 2.06
C SER A 105 -6.36 12.42 2.48
N GLU A 106 -6.79 13.59 2.03
CA GLU A 106 -8.11 14.13 2.33
C GLU A 106 -9.21 13.44 1.51
N GLU A 107 -8.86 12.73 0.44
CA GLU A 107 -9.79 11.94 -0.37
C GLU A 107 -9.97 10.52 0.15
N LEU A 108 -9.14 10.06 1.10
CA LEU A 108 -9.33 8.76 1.73
C LEU A 108 -10.69 8.73 2.43
N ARG A 109 -11.52 7.74 2.12
CA ARG A 109 -12.83 7.57 2.77
C ARG A 109 -12.69 7.50 4.30
N SER A 110 -13.61 8.16 5.00
CA SER A 110 -13.52 8.40 6.46
C SER A 110 -13.69 7.15 7.33
N ASP A 111 -14.28 6.10 6.77
CA ASP A 111 -14.47 4.79 7.42
C ASP A 111 -13.34 3.79 7.12
N ALA A 112 -12.24 4.24 6.49
CA ALA A 112 -11.05 3.42 6.32
C ALA A 112 -10.44 3.04 7.68
N MET A 113 -10.19 1.76 7.89
CA MET A 113 -9.51 1.25 9.07
C MET A 113 -8.01 1.54 8.97
N ILE A 114 -7.49 2.30 9.93
CA ILE A 114 -6.06 2.67 9.96
C ILE A 114 -5.30 1.66 10.81
N SER A 115 -4.25 1.08 10.22
CA SER A 115 -3.36 0.14 10.91
C SER A 115 -1.91 0.64 10.90
N ASN A 116 -1.20 0.40 12.01
CA ASN A 116 0.21 0.75 12.15
C ASN A 116 1.09 -0.37 11.58
N GLY A 117 1.90 -0.04 10.57
CA GLY A 117 2.79 -1.01 9.94
C GLY A 117 2.11 -1.98 8.97
N ASN A 118 2.89 -2.56 8.05
CA ASN A 118 2.39 -3.53 7.07
C ASN A 118 1.87 -4.82 7.75
N GLY A 119 2.54 -5.30 8.81
CA GLY A 119 2.14 -6.51 9.51
C GLY A 119 0.75 -6.40 10.14
N GLY A 120 0.47 -5.28 10.84
CA GLY A 120 -0.85 -5.02 11.40
C GLY A 120 -1.94 -4.86 10.33
N LEU A 121 -1.62 -4.23 9.20
CA LEU A 121 -2.56 -4.10 8.08
C LEU A 121 -2.88 -5.46 7.47
N LYS A 122 -1.88 -6.32 7.27
CA LYS A 122 -2.07 -7.68 6.77
C LYS A 122 -3.00 -8.50 7.67
N GLU A 123 -2.77 -8.49 8.98
CA GLU A 123 -3.60 -9.25 9.92
C GLU A 123 -5.06 -8.75 9.94
N MET A 124 -5.27 -7.43 9.79
CA MET A 124 -6.61 -6.85 9.63
C MET A 124 -7.32 -7.37 8.36
N VAL A 125 -6.61 -7.42 7.23
CA VAL A 125 -7.16 -7.96 5.97
C VAL A 125 -7.42 -9.47 6.06
N ALA A 126 -6.49 -10.21 6.65
CA ALA A 126 -6.62 -11.65 6.86
C ALA A 126 -7.80 -12.01 7.79
N GLY A 127 -8.18 -11.12 8.71
CA GLY A 127 -9.31 -11.30 9.63
C GLY A 127 -10.68 -10.90 9.09
N ASN A 128 -10.79 -10.30 7.90
CA ASN A 128 -12.05 -9.77 7.38
C ASN A 128 -12.24 -10.07 5.89
N GLU A 129 -13.19 -10.95 5.55
CA GLU A 129 -13.47 -11.41 4.17
C GLU A 129 -13.76 -10.29 3.16
N ASN A 130 -14.25 -9.16 3.67
CA ASN A 130 -14.63 -8.00 2.88
C ASN A 130 -13.52 -6.96 2.77
N ALA A 131 -12.38 -7.18 3.42
CA ALA A 131 -11.31 -6.21 3.51
C ALA A 131 -10.39 -6.21 2.28
N ILE A 132 -9.94 -5.01 1.93
CA ILE A 132 -8.86 -4.73 0.99
C ILE A 132 -7.81 -3.86 1.68
N GLY A 133 -6.54 -4.14 1.38
CA GLY A 133 -5.42 -3.38 1.88
C GLY A 133 -4.26 -3.37 0.90
N PHE A 134 -3.20 -2.66 1.26
CA PHE A 134 -1.94 -2.68 0.53
C PHE A 134 -0.76 -2.93 1.47
N VAL A 135 0.21 -3.73 1.02
CA VAL A 135 1.43 -4.03 1.78
C VAL A 135 2.64 -4.11 0.87
N SER A 136 3.82 -3.86 1.44
CA SER A 136 5.10 -4.18 0.80
C SER A 136 5.23 -5.67 0.50
N PHE A 137 5.91 -6.04 -0.59
CA PHE A 137 6.02 -7.45 -1.02
C PHE A 137 6.63 -8.36 0.04
N GLU A 138 7.52 -7.82 0.90
CA GLU A 138 8.14 -8.56 2.00
C GLU A 138 7.13 -9.12 3.03
N TYR A 139 5.89 -8.59 3.08
CA TYR A 139 4.85 -9.06 4.00
C TYR A 139 3.92 -10.10 3.39
N LEU A 140 4.05 -10.40 2.09
CA LEU A 140 3.19 -11.35 1.40
C LEU A 140 3.43 -12.76 1.89
N ASP A 141 2.34 -13.46 2.17
CA ASP A 141 2.31 -14.87 2.53
C ASP A 141 0.96 -15.49 2.11
N ASP A 142 0.74 -16.74 2.48
CA ASP A 142 -0.45 -17.51 2.12
C ASP A 142 -1.69 -17.20 2.97
N LYS A 143 -1.62 -16.26 3.93
CA LYS A 143 -2.77 -15.86 4.75
C LYS A 143 -3.72 -14.92 4.03
N VAL A 144 -3.27 -14.27 2.96
CA VAL A 144 -4.04 -13.29 2.19
C VAL A 144 -4.17 -13.71 0.73
N ASN A 145 -5.18 -13.20 0.06
CA ASN A 145 -5.28 -13.29 -1.39
C ASN A 145 -4.53 -12.11 -2.00
N ILE A 146 -3.57 -12.42 -2.87
CA ILE A 146 -2.76 -11.42 -3.57
C ILE A 146 -3.46 -11.11 -4.90
N VAL A 147 -3.76 -9.83 -5.14
CA VAL A 147 -4.57 -9.40 -6.28
C VAL A 147 -3.68 -8.87 -7.40
N ASN A 148 -3.92 -9.31 -8.63
CA ASN A 148 -3.25 -8.75 -9.81
C ASN A 148 -3.71 -7.32 -10.04
N VAL A 149 -2.81 -6.48 -10.53
CA VAL A 149 -3.13 -5.09 -10.87
C VAL A 149 -2.98 -4.90 -12.36
N GLU A 150 -4.06 -4.49 -13.03
CA GLU A 150 -4.10 -4.32 -14.50
C GLU A 150 -3.67 -5.57 -15.27
N GLY A 151 -4.03 -6.75 -14.75
CA GLY A 151 -3.68 -8.06 -15.31
C GLY A 151 -2.23 -8.48 -15.05
N ILE A 152 -1.46 -7.68 -14.30
CA ILE A 152 -0.06 -7.92 -13.99
C ILE A 152 0.06 -8.54 -12.59
N GLU A 153 0.74 -9.68 -12.52
CA GLU A 153 1.03 -10.36 -11.26
C GLU A 153 2.07 -9.56 -10.43
N PRO A 154 1.86 -9.39 -9.12
CA PRO A 154 2.82 -8.72 -8.25
C PRO A 154 4.04 -9.63 -7.98
N ASN A 155 5.08 -9.51 -8.80
CA ASN A 155 6.36 -10.19 -8.60
C ASN A 155 7.58 -9.28 -8.82
N ALA A 156 8.72 -9.69 -8.26
CA ALA A 156 9.92 -8.87 -8.21
C ALA A 156 10.53 -8.56 -9.58
N ASP A 157 10.45 -9.48 -10.55
CA ASP A 157 10.97 -9.26 -11.91
C ASP A 157 10.15 -8.21 -12.66
N LEU A 158 8.83 -8.19 -12.45
CA LEU A 158 7.94 -7.20 -13.04
C LEU A 158 8.06 -5.82 -12.37
N VAL A 159 8.38 -5.77 -11.07
CA VAL A 159 8.80 -4.53 -10.38
C VAL A 159 10.09 -4.01 -10.99
N LYS A 160 11.14 -4.84 -11.06
CA LYS A 160 12.45 -4.45 -11.58
C LYS A 160 12.42 -3.98 -13.03
N SER A 161 11.54 -4.57 -13.85
CA SER A 161 11.36 -4.16 -15.25
C SER A 161 10.41 -2.96 -15.43
N GLY A 162 9.79 -2.44 -14.37
CA GLY A 162 8.85 -1.33 -14.42
C GLY A 162 7.48 -1.68 -15.05
N LYS A 163 7.20 -2.97 -15.24
CA LYS A 163 5.93 -3.47 -15.77
C LYS A 163 4.83 -3.47 -14.69
N TYR A 164 5.16 -3.87 -13.47
CA TYR A 164 4.26 -3.73 -12.32
C TYR A 164 4.33 -2.28 -11.81
N LYS A 165 3.20 -1.56 -11.86
CA LYS A 165 3.18 -0.10 -11.66
C LYS A 165 3.14 0.35 -10.22
N ILE A 166 2.69 -0.52 -9.30
CA ILE A 166 2.64 -0.17 -7.88
C ILE A 166 3.96 -0.53 -7.20
N SER A 167 4.99 0.26 -7.49
CA SER A 167 6.35 0.04 -6.97
C SER A 167 7.01 1.35 -6.55
N ARG A 168 8.02 1.27 -5.69
CA ARG A 168 8.83 2.40 -5.23
C ARG A 168 10.30 2.03 -5.06
#